data_AF-A0A3M8BXA4-F1
#
_entry.id   AF-A0A3M8BXA4-F1
#
_cell.length_a   1.000
_cell.length_b   1.000
_cell.length_c   1.000
_cell.angle_alpha   90.00
_cell.angle_beta   90.00
_cell.angle_gamma   90.00
#
_symmetry.space_group_name_H-M   'P 1'
#
loop_
_entity.id
_entity.type
_entity.pdbx_description
1 polymer ?
#
loop_
_entity_poly.entity_id
_entity_poly.type
_entity_poly.pdbx_seq_one_letter_code
_entity_poly.pdbx_strand_id
1 'polypeptide(L)'
;MTTIPSYYLTISEKDYRLLKKHAKTEFMVPATLNVLDECFSIKVGYRGAHTRKFAKKSLRIEFLSEHSMSLVREVHLNAEFVDPSLMRNKLSFDFFTEIGSLAPLAQHILLYINESCAGIYLKLESVDECFLQKRHLANGPIYYAVNSNANFSLYHPKSQKVKDSLEAGYIRKCGTADDDVFLRELIFKTITTPQEEFEKEIDKILEIDNYLRWLAGAVCTQNYDGFIHNYALYRNEETKKFSIIPWDYDATWGRNVNGKVMDHTFLPIDGFNTLTARILDVAHFRKRYSLILEDILETSFTPDHLEPRIAELHQLLRPCLPLDPFKKDKMESFDAEPDFIRSFIQNRSDYLRQCLVSFQSNV
;
A
#
# COMPACT_ATOMS: atom_id res chain seq x y z
N MET A 1 -18.45 22.02 -10.44
CA MET A 1 -17.52 20.95 -10.87
C MET A 1 -16.59 20.69 -9.71
N THR A 2 -16.58 19.48 -9.16
CA THR A 2 -15.69 19.10 -8.07
C THR A 2 -14.30 18.88 -8.66
N THR A 3 -13.32 19.71 -8.31
CA THR A 3 -11.93 19.59 -8.76
C THR A 3 -11.06 19.09 -7.61
N ILE A 4 -10.00 18.33 -7.92
CA ILE A 4 -9.01 17.95 -6.90
C ILE A 4 -8.33 19.20 -6.30
N PRO A 5 -7.97 19.19 -5.01
CA PRO A 5 -7.35 20.35 -4.38
C PRO A 5 -5.96 20.63 -4.95
N SER A 6 -5.62 21.92 -5.05
CA SER A 6 -4.29 22.37 -5.50
C SER A 6 -3.35 22.62 -4.33
N TYR A 7 -2.11 22.14 -4.46
CA TYR A 7 -1.06 22.25 -3.45
C TYR A 7 0.11 23.01 -4.08
N TYR A 8 0.63 24.03 -3.40
CA TYR A 8 1.70 24.88 -3.91
C TYR A 8 2.95 24.70 -3.06
N LEU A 9 3.96 24.06 -3.63
CA LEU A 9 5.25 23.80 -3.00
C LEU A 9 6.28 24.82 -3.48
N THR A 10 6.82 25.60 -2.54
CA THR A 10 7.88 26.58 -2.80
C THR A 10 9.20 26.08 -2.20
N ILE A 11 10.22 25.95 -3.04
CA ILE A 11 11.57 25.50 -2.67
C ILE A 11 12.56 26.55 -3.18
N SER A 12 13.47 27.01 -2.31
CA SER A 12 14.52 27.94 -2.72
C SER A 12 15.34 27.35 -3.88
N GLU A 13 15.84 28.19 -4.79
CA GLU A 13 16.58 27.68 -5.95
C GLU A 13 17.83 26.87 -5.53
N LYS A 14 18.52 27.33 -4.48
CA LYS A 14 19.66 26.63 -3.87
C LYS A 14 19.25 25.23 -3.40
N ASP A 15 18.17 25.13 -2.64
CA ASP A 15 17.68 23.89 -2.08
C ASP A 15 17.13 22.95 -3.16
N TYR A 16 16.47 23.49 -4.18
CA TYR A 16 15.97 22.68 -5.28
C TYR A 16 17.10 22.05 -6.11
N ARG A 17 18.22 22.78 -6.30
CA ARG A 17 19.45 22.22 -6.90
C ARG A 17 20.06 21.12 -6.04
N LEU A 18 20.12 21.32 -4.71
CA LEU A 18 20.60 20.29 -3.78
C LEU A 18 19.71 19.04 -3.82
N LEU A 19 18.39 19.21 -3.75
CA LEU A 19 17.43 18.13 -3.83
C LEU A 19 17.63 17.29 -5.11
N LYS A 20 17.79 17.95 -6.27
CA LYS A 20 18.11 17.28 -7.55
C LYS A 20 19.44 16.53 -7.53
N LYS A 21 20.49 17.13 -6.96
CA LYS A 21 21.82 16.49 -6.84
C LYS A 21 21.77 15.22 -6.00
N HIS A 22 20.94 15.21 -4.96
CA HIS A 22 20.78 14.10 -4.02
C HIS A 22 19.57 13.22 -4.35
N ALA A 23 19.18 13.11 -5.62
CA ALA A 23 17.95 12.43 -6.03
C ALA A 23 17.87 10.93 -5.74
N LYS A 24 18.98 10.30 -5.33
CA LYS A 24 19.06 8.86 -5.03
C LYS A 24 19.07 8.55 -3.52
N THR A 25 19.07 9.56 -2.65
CA THR A 25 19.19 9.40 -1.20
C THR A 25 17.93 9.91 -0.49
N GLU A 26 17.78 9.60 0.80
CA GLU A 26 16.73 10.16 1.68
C GLU A 26 16.96 11.63 2.07
N PHE A 27 17.66 12.39 1.21
CA PHE A 27 18.01 13.78 1.50
C PHE A 27 16.78 14.67 1.35
N MET A 28 16.56 15.53 2.35
CA MET A 28 15.44 16.46 2.37
C MET A 28 15.95 17.90 2.52
N VAL A 29 15.21 18.83 1.94
CA VAL A 29 15.49 20.28 2.02
C VAL A 29 14.31 21.02 2.63
N PRO A 30 14.53 22.16 3.31
CA PRO A 30 13.43 23.00 3.77
C PRO A 30 12.61 23.54 2.59
N ALA A 31 11.31 23.67 2.79
CA ALA A 31 10.37 24.20 1.82
C ALA A 31 9.11 24.75 2.51
N THR A 32 8.26 25.41 1.74
CA THR A 32 6.94 25.88 2.20
C THR A 32 5.87 25.22 1.35
N LEU A 33 4.82 24.71 2.00
CA LEU A 33 3.66 24.12 1.34
C LEU A 33 2.43 24.99 1.66
N ASN A 34 1.78 25.53 0.63
CA ASN A 34 0.50 26.19 0.78
C ASN A 34 -0.63 25.26 0.32
N VAL A 35 -1.65 25.11 1.16
CA VAL A 35 -2.86 24.33 0.90
C VAL A 35 -4.06 25.18 1.30
N LEU A 36 -4.90 25.54 0.32
CA LEU A 36 -5.96 26.53 0.54
C LEU A 36 -5.39 27.81 1.15
N ASP A 37 -5.90 28.27 2.29
CA ASP A 37 -5.46 29.47 3.01
C ASP A 37 -4.38 29.19 4.08
N GLU A 38 -3.91 27.94 4.19
CA GLU A 38 -2.91 27.52 5.19
C GLU A 38 -1.51 27.40 4.57
N CYS A 39 -0.51 27.86 5.33
CA CYS A 39 0.90 27.86 4.95
C CYS A 39 1.72 27.05 5.96
N PHE A 40 2.41 26.03 5.48
CA PHE A 40 3.17 25.10 6.31
C PHE A 40 4.67 25.18 6.03
N SER A 41 5.46 25.29 7.10
CA SER A 41 6.90 25.03 7.04
C SER A 41 7.15 23.52 7.03
N ILE A 42 7.88 23.05 6.02
CA ILE A 42 8.09 21.61 5.79
C ILE A 42 9.55 21.31 5.43
N LYS A 43 9.90 20.03 5.47
CA LYS A 43 10.99 19.45 4.68
C LYS A 43 10.40 18.63 3.55
N VAL A 44 11.04 18.68 2.38
CA VAL A 44 10.66 17.87 1.22
C VAL A 44 11.86 17.08 0.69
N GLY A 45 11.62 15.82 0.36
CA GLY A 45 12.59 14.90 -0.23
C GLY A 45 11.95 14.09 -1.36
N TYR A 46 12.76 13.49 -2.22
CA TYR A 46 12.24 12.47 -3.14
C TYR A 46 12.01 11.16 -2.41
N ARG A 47 11.00 10.38 -2.81
CA ARG A 47 10.70 9.07 -2.21
C ARG A 47 10.69 7.92 -3.20
N GLY A 48 10.74 6.70 -2.67
CA GLY A 48 10.73 5.45 -3.41
C GLY A 48 12.12 5.03 -3.89
N ALA A 49 12.22 3.84 -4.48
CA ALA A 49 13.48 3.29 -4.98
C ALA A 49 13.59 3.46 -6.50
N HIS A 50 12.86 2.62 -7.24
CA HIS A 50 12.88 2.66 -8.71
C HIS A 50 12.24 3.95 -9.26
N THR A 51 11.21 4.47 -8.58
CA THR A 51 10.45 5.66 -8.97
C THR A 51 11.28 6.95 -9.00
N ARG A 52 12.38 7.02 -8.23
CA ARG A 52 13.34 8.13 -8.27
C ARG A 52 13.97 8.33 -9.65
N LYS A 53 13.96 7.32 -10.52
CA LYS A 53 14.49 7.40 -11.88
C LYS A 53 13.54 8.11 -12.85
N PHE A 54 12.25 8.19 -12.56
CA PHE A 54 11.26 8.77 -13.47
C PHE A 54 11.36 10.28 -13.55
N ALA A 55 10.96 10.87 -14.68
CA ALA A 55 10.99 12.31 -14.87
C ALA A 55 10.08 13.03 -13.85
N LYS A 56 8.86 12.53 -13.67
CA LYS A 56 7.93 12.94 -12.63
C LYS A 56 8.28 12.24 -11.32
N LYS A 57 8.79 13.00 -10.35
CA LYS A 57 9.31 12.48 -9.08
C LYS A 57 8.22 12.40 -8.03
N SER A 58 8.16 11.29 -7.28
CA SER A 58 7.37 11.21 -6.05
C SER A 58 8.10 11.91 -4.90
N LEU A 59 7.35 12.54 -4.00
CA LEU A 59 7.86 13.33 -2.87
C LEU A 59 7.45 12.74 -1.52
N ARG A 60 8.28 12.96 -0.51
CA ARG A 60 7.95 12.82 0.91
C ARG A 60 7.99 14.20 1.53
N ILE A 61 6.97 14.53 2.32
CA ILE A 61 6.84 15.80 3.01
C ILE A 61 6.77 15.54 4.50
N GLU A 62 7.64 16.21 5.27
CA GLU A 62 7.65 16.20 6.73
C GLU A 62 7.33 17.61 7.24
N PHE A 63 6.41 17.76 8.18
CA PHE A 63 5.98 19.06 8.71
C PHE A 63 6.83 19.49 9.92
N LEU A 64 7.28 20.75 9.96
CA LEU A 64 8.16 21.31 10.99
C LEU A 64 7.38 22.09 12.09
N SER A 65 6.59 21.37 12.89
CA SER A 65 5.99 21.71 14.22
C SER A 65 5.02 22.90 14.45
N GLU A 66 4.19 22.68 15.50
CA GLU A 66 3.13 23.42 16.24
C GLU A 66 1.84 23.85 15.55
N HIS A 67 1.79 23.99 14.23
CA HIS A 67 0.55 24.27 13.48
C HIS A 67 0.14 23.14 12.53
N SER A 68 0.57 21.90 12.82
CA SER A 68 0.05 20.74 12.09
C SER A 68 -1.47 20.71 12.25
N MET A 69 -2.21 20.49 11.15
CA MET A 69 -3.52 19.82 11.25
C MET A 69 -3.32 18.69 12.26
N SER A 70 -4.05 18.72 13.38
CA SER A 70 -3.64 18.22 14.72
C SER A 70 -3.13 16.78 14.82
N LEU A 71 -3.13 16.01 13.73
CA LEU A 71 -2.70 14.62 13.63
C LEU A 71 -1.99 14.29 12.29
N VAL A 72 -1.19 15.19 11.69
CA VAL A 72 -0.39 14.86 10.48
C VAL A 72 1.04 15.38 10.61
N ARG A 73 2.02 14.46 10.62
CA ARG A 73 3.47 14.77 10.65
C ARG A 73 4.16 14.56 9.31
N GLU A 74 3.65 13.62 8.52
CA GLU A 74 4.24 13.21 7.27
C GLU A 74 3.15 12.82 6.27
N VAL A 75 3.37 13.17 5.00
CA VAL A 75 2.57 12.67 3.87
C VAL A 75 3.49 12.27 2.73
N HIS A 76 3.00 11.35 1.89
CA HIS A 76 3.68 10.96 0.67
C HIS A 76 2.90 11.47 -0.53
N LEU A 77 3.58 12.11 -1.48
CA LEU A 77 3.00 12.52 -2.76
C LEU A 77 3.53 11.59 -3.85
N ASN A 78 2.73 10.61 -4.23
CA ASN A 78 3.07 9.70 -5.31
C ASN A 78 2.74 10.30 -6.67
N ALA A 79 3.67 10.22 -7.61
CA ALA A 79 3.45 10.62 -8.99
C ALA A 79 2.53 9.66 -9.76
N GLU A 80 2.32 8.44 -9.24
CA GLU A 80 1.59 7.32 -9.89
C GLU A 80 2.00 7.18 -11.36
N PHE A 81 3.30 7.33 -11.63
CA PHE A 81 3.79 7.65 -12.97
C PHE A 81 3.58 6.51 -13.97
N VAL A 82 3.76 5.27 -13.51
CA VAL A 82 3.65 4.05 -14.32
C VAL A 82 2.19 3.64 -14.50
N ASP A 83 1.33 3.94 -13.54
CA ASP A 83 -0.11 3.69 -13.64
C ASP A 83 -0.73 4.62 -14.70
N PRO A 84 -1.27 4.07 -15.81
CA PRO A 84 -1.95 4.89 -16.82
C PRO A 84 -3.27 5.46 -16.30
N SER A 85 -3.87 4.86 -15.27
CA SER A 85 -5.13 5.30 -14.69
C SER A 85 -4.95 6.37 -13.62
N LEU A 86 -3.80 6.42 -12.95
CA LEU A 86 -3.57 7.18 -11.70
C LEU A 86 -4.48 6.79 -10.53
N MET A 87 -5.34 5.77 -10.67
CA MET A 87 -6.42 5.42 -9.74
C MET A 87 -6.10 4.19 -8.89
N ARG A 88 -5.25 3.27 -9.36
CA ARG A 88 -5.12 1.90 -8.82
C ARG A 88 -4.75 1.84 -7.35
N ASN A 89 -3.80 2.67 -6.94
CA ASN A 89 -3.31 2.69 -5.57
C ASN A 89 -4.40 3.18 -4.60
N LYS A 90 -5.11 4.26 -4.95
CA LYS A 90 -6.26 4.75 -4.17
C LYS A 90 -7.39 3.73 -4.14
N LEU A 91 -7.78 3.19 -5.30
CA LEU A 91 -8.85 2.21 -5.40
C LEU A 91 -8.56 0.98 -4.52
N SER A 92 -7.30 0.54 -4.49
CA SER A 92 -6.86 -0.55 -3.61
C SER A 92 -7.03 -0.19 -2.13
N PHE A 93 -6.49 0.94 -1.67
CA PHE A 93 -6.59 1.29 -0.24
C PHE A 93 -8.03 1.54 0.22
N ASP A 94 -8.85 2.15 -0.63
CA ASP A 94 -10.28 2.30 -0.36
C ASP A 94 -10.95 0.91 -0.25
N PHE A 95 -10.64 -0.03 -1.16
CA PHE A 95 -11.12 -1.41 -1.11
C PHE A 95 -10.66 -2.17 0.15
N PHE A 96 -9.39 -2.06 0.56
CA PHE A 96 -8.92 -2.65 1.81
C PHE A 96 -9.65 -2.09 3.03
N THR A 97 -9.90 -0.78 3.05
CA THR A 97 -10.65 -0.14 4.14
C THR A 97 -12.07 -0.71 4.20
N GLU A 98 -12.71 -0.86 3.04
CA GLU A 98 -14.07 -1.38 2.93
C GLU A 98 -14.20 -2.82 3.45
N ILE A 99 -13.27 -3.71 3.07
CA ILE A 99 -13.31 -5.11 3.53
C ILE A 99 -12.89 -5.28 5.01
N GLY A 100 -12.68 -4.17 5.73
CA GLY A 100 -12.35 -4.15 7.16
C GLY A 100 -10.86 -4.29 7.49
N SER A 101 -9.96 -4.06 6.54
CA SER A 101 -8.52 -3.98 6.80
C SER A 101 -8.10 -2.54 7.18
N LEU A 102 -7.05 -2.44 7.99
CA LEU A 102 -6.34 -1.18 8.18
C LEU A 102 -5.67 -0.80 6.87
N ALA A 103 -5.95 0.39 6.32
CA ALA A 103 -5.30 0.89 5.12
C ALA A 103 -5.08 2.42 5.19
N PRO A 104 -4.04 2.96 4.52
CA PRO A 104 -3.78 4.40 4.48
C PRO A 104 -4.86 5.16 3.70
N LEU A 105 -5.21 6.35 4.18
CA LEU A 105 -6.06 7.26 3.38
C LEU A 105 -5.29 7.80 2.18
N ALA A 106 -6.01 7.97 1.07
CA ALA A 106 -5.44 8.45 -0.19
C ALA A 106 -6.35 9.50 -0.86
N GLN A 107 -5.76 10.59 -1.35
CA GLN A 107 -6.46 11.69 -2.00
C GLN A 107 -5.65 12.26 -3.16
N HIS A 108 -6.25 12.39 -4.34
CA HIS A 108 -5.62 13.05 -5.46
C HIS A 108 -5.52 14.56 -5.25
N ILE A 109 -4.40 15.14 -5.69
CA ILE A 109 -4.11 16.57 -5.63
C ILE A 109 -3.52 17.04 -6.96
N LEU A 110 -3.62 18.33 -7.25
CA LEU A 110 -2.84 18.97 -8.31
C LEU A 110 -1.66 19.70 -7.66
N LEU A 111 -0.43 19.27 -7.97
CA LEU A 111 0.76 19.84 -7.35
C LEU A 111 1.38 20.90 -8.26
N TYR A 112 1.75 22.04 -7.67
CA TYR A 112 2.59 23.07 -8.27
C TYR A 112 3.91 23.14 -7.50
N ILE A 113 5.04 23.18 -8.21
CA ILE A 113 6.37 23.35 -7.62
C ILE A 113 7.00 24.61 -8.21
N ASN A 114 7.29 25.61 -7.38
CA ASN A 114 7.79 26.93 -7.80
C ASN A 114 6.95 27.50 -8.96
N GLU A 115 5.63 27.63 -8.71
CA GLU A 115 4.61 28.17 -9.65
C GLU A 115 4.35 27.34 -10.92
N SER A 116 5.13 26.29 -11.17
CA SER A 116 4.95 25.39 -12.31
C SER A 116 4.09 24.17 -11.95
N CYS A 117 3.08 23.86 -12.74
CA CYS A 117 2.27 22.65 -12.56
C CYS A 117 3.16 21.40 -12.71
N ALA A 118 3.29 20.62 -11.64
CA ALA A 118 3.98 19.34 -11.63
C ALA A 118 3.05 18.17 -11.99
N GLY A 119 1.73 18.43 -12.06
CA GLY A 119 0.71 17.47 -12.48
C GLY A 119 -0.07 16.85 -11.32
N ILE A 120 -0.79 15.77 -11.62
CA ILE A 120 -1.66 15.06 -10.67
C ILE A 120 -0.81 14.18 -9.76
N TYR A 121 -0.98 14.26 -8.45
CA TYR A 121 -0.31 13.39 -7.49
C TYR A 121 -1.34 12.70 -6.59
N LEU A 122 -0.99 11.53 -6.08
CA LEU A 122 -1.74 10.87 -5.03
C LEU A 122 -1.09 11.17 -3.68
N LYS A 123 -1.77 11.95 -2.83
CA LYS A 123 -1.38 12.17 -1.43
C LYS A 123 -1.80 10.96 -0.62
N LEU A 124 -0.83 10.28 -0.02
CA LEU A 124 -1.02 9.15 0.87
C LEU A 124 -0.71 9.54 2.31
N GLU A 125 -1.56 9.07 3.21
CA GLU A 125 -1.31 9.06 4.65
C GLU A 125 -0.05 8.24 4.98
N SER A 126 0.80 8.78 5.87
CA SER A 126 1.90 8.02 6.46
C SER A 126 1.34 7.05 7.50
N VAL A 127 1.76 5.78 7.45
CA VAL A 127 1.41 4.76 8.46
C VAL A 127 2.40 4.90 9.63
N ASP A 128 2.08 5.83 10.53
CA ASP A 128 2.86 6.16 11.72
C ASP A 128 1.98 6.30 12.98
N GLU A 129 2.48 6.92 14.05
CA GLU A 129 1.70 7.09 15.28
C GLU A 129 0.43 7.94 15.04
N CYS A 130 0.46 8.87 14.08
CA CYS A 130 -0.72 9.67 13.75
C CYS A 130 -1.79 8.82 13.05
N PHE A 131 -1.38 7.85 12.23
CA PHE A 131 -2.30 6.87 11.61
C PHE A 131 -3.06 6.09 12.68
N LEU A 132 -2.37 5.65 13.74
CA LEU A 132 -2.96 4.94 14.87
C LEU A 132 -3.93 5.83 15.65
N GLN A 133 -3.50 7.05 15.99
CA GLN A 133 -4.28 8.00 16.77
C GLN A 133 -5.61 8.37 16.11
N LYS A 134 -5.60 8.65 14.79
CA LYS A 134 -6.83 8.97 14.03
C LYS A 134 -7.86 7.83 14.01
N ARG A 135 -7.40 6.59 14.21
CA ARG A 135 -8.24 5.39 14.23
C ARG A 135 -8.52 4.91 15.65
N HIS A 136 -8.12 5.68 16.66
CA HIS A 136 -8.23 5.31 18.08
C HIS A 136 -7.63 3.93 18.40
N LEU A 137 -6.55 3.58 17.69
CA LEU A 137 -5.81 2.36 17.96
C LEU A 137 -4.79 2.62 19.06
N ALA A 138 -4.49 1.58 19.84
CA ALA A 138 -3.41 1.61 20.82
C ALA A 138 -2.07 1.96 20.14
N ASN A 139 -1.15 2.54 20.91
CA ASN A 139 0.21 2.74 20.39
C ASN A 139 0.90 1.40 20.14
N GLY A 140 2.01 1.46 19.42
CA GLY A 140 2.91 0.34 19.27
C GLY A 140 3.86 0.48 18.08
N PRO A 141 4.81 -0.45 17.95
CA PRO A 141 5.82 -0.37 16.90
C PRO A 141 5.20 -0.64 15.53
N ILE A 142 5.72 0.08 14.53
CA ILE A 142 5.36 -0.07 13.12
C ILE A 142 6.62 -0.37 12.31
N TYR A 143 6.55 -1.38 11.45
CA TYR A 143 7.64 -1.84 10.61
C TYR A 143 7.23 -1.82 9.14
N TYR A 144 7.96 -1.13 8.28
CA TYR A 144 7.72 -1.15 6.84
C TYR A 144 8.53 -2.26 6.17
N ALA A 145 7.90 -3.08 5.33
CA ALA A 145 8.57 -4.01 4.44
C ALA A 145 9.17 -3.24 3.25
N VAL A 146 10.50 -3.15 3.18
CA VAL A 146 11.21 -2.28 2.22
C VAL A 146 12.01 -3.04 1.16
N ASN A 147 12.12 -4.37 1.28
CA ASN A 147 12.66 -5.25 0.26
C ASN A 147 12.19 -6.70 0.48
N SER A 148 12.51 -7.58 -0.48
CA SER A 148 12.07 -8.99 -0.51
C SER A 148 12.52 -9.87 0.66
N ASN A 149 13.36 -9.37 1.58
CA ASN A 149 13.67 -10.09 2.81
C ASN A 149 12.54 -10.00 3.84
N ALA A 150 11.61 -9.05 3.72
CA ALA A 150 10.39 -9.04 4.53
C ALA A 150 9.42 -10.12 4.00
N ASN A 151 9.71 -11.39 4.24
CA ASN A 151 8.99 -12.54 3.66
C ASN A 151 8.58 -13.63 4.67
N PHE A 152 8.71 -13.33 5.97
CA PHE A 152 8.42 -14.25 7.08
C PHE A 152 9.22 -15.57 7.07
N SER A 153 10.41 -15.59 6.46
CA SER A 153 11.28 -16.77 6.33
C SER A 153 12.71 -16.52 6.82
N LEU A 154 13.51 -17.59 6.98
CA LEU A 154 14.97 -17.52 7.22
C LEU A 154 15.76 -17.17 5.95
N TYR A 155 15.21 -17.48 4.78
CA TYR A 155 15.95 -17.45 3.53
C TYR A 155 15.51 -16.26 2.66
N HIS A 156 16.47 -15.68 1.94
CA HIS A 156 16.18 -14.73 0.89
C HIS A 156 15.44 -15.46 -0.27
N PRO A 157 14.33 -14.93 -0.80
CA PRO A 157 13.45 -15.70 -1.69
C PRO A 157 14.08 -16.08 -3.03
N LYS A 158 14.97 -15.26 -3.58
CA LYS A 158 15.68 -15.55 -4.85
C LYS A 158 16.97 -16.35 -4.68
N SER A 159 17.89 -15.88 -3.84
CA SER A 159 19.21 -16.51 -3.68
C SER A 159 19.20 -17.74 -2.78
N GLN A 160 18.13 -17.97 -2.00
CA GLN A 160 18.01 -19.07 -1.03
C GLN A 160 19.12 -19.08 0.03
N LYS A 161 19.82 -17.96 0.21
CA LYS A 161 20.80 -17.77 1.29
C LYS A 161 20.08 -17.41 2.58
N VAL A 162 20.62 -17.88 3.71
CA VAL A 162 20.19 -17.42 5.04
C VAL A 162 20.42 -15.91 5.13
N LYS A 163 19.45 -15.19 5.68
CA LYS A 163 19.54 -13.75 5.88
C LYS A 163 20.48 -13.41 7.05
N ASP A 164 20.98 -12.18 7.02
CA ASP A 164 21.86 -11.68 8.09
C ASP A 164 21.14 -11.56 9.45
N SER A 165 19.82 -11.34 9.42
CA SER A 165 18.95 -11.32 10.61
C SER A 165 17.50 -11.66 10.25
N LEU A 166 16.65 -11.96 11.24
CA LEU A 166 15.23 -12.28 11.02
C LEU A 166 14.44 -11.05 10.56
N GLU A 167 14.78 -9.89 11.12
CA GLU A 167 14.21 -8.57 10.82
C GLU A 167 14.75 -7.95 9.51
N ALA A 168 15.66 -8.63 8.81
CA ALA A 168 16.16 -8.16 7.53
C ALA A 168 15.00 -7.92 6.55
N GLY A 169 15.00 -6.75 5.91
CA GLY A 169 13.93 -6.32 4.99
C GLY A 169 12.88 -5.41 5.62
N TYR A 170 12.92 -5.22 6.94
CA TYR A 170 12.05 -4.27 7.64
C TYR A 170 12.81 -3.00 8.04
N ILE A 171 12.12 -1.86 8.00
CA ILE A 171 12.54 -0.61 8.65
C ILE A 171 11.54 -0.28 9.74
N ARG A 172 12.02 -0.07 10.96
CA ARG A 172 11.20 0.45 12.05
C ARG A 172 10.82 1.91 11.76
N LYS A 173 9.53 2.14 11.53
CA LYS A 173 8.92 3.47 11.35
C LYS A 173 8.55 4.10 12.70
N CYS A 174 8.01 3.30 13.61
CA CYS A 174 7.61 3.70 14.96
C CYS A 174 8.11 2.69 15.99
N GLY A 175 8.34 3.12 17.23
CA GLY A 175 8.85 2.29 18.33
C GLY A 175 10.37 2.34 18.51
N THR A 176 10.88 1.47 19.35
CA THR A 176 12.27 1.42 19.83
C THR A 176 13.02 0.16 19.39
N ALA A 177 14.33 0.09 19.64
CA ALA A 177 15.14 -1.11 19.36
C ALA A 177 14.70 -2.34 20.15
N ASP A 178 14.17 -2.12 21.36
CA ASP A 178 13.72 -3.22 22.22
C ASP A 178 12.47 -3.90 21.66
N ASP A 179 11.64 -3.16 20.91
CA ASP A 179 10.43 -3.68 20.28
C ASP A 179 10.72 -4.70 19.17
N ASP A 180 11.90 -4.66 18.56
CA ASP A 180 12.28 -5.56 17.47
C ASP A 180 12.26 -7.03 17.90
N VAL A 181 12.30 -7.31 19.21
CA VAL A 181 12.13 -8.66 19.76
C VAL A 181 10.79 -9.27 19.37
N PHE A 182 9.71 -8.48 19.29
CA PHE A 182 8.38 -8.98 18.94
C PHE A 182 8.29 -9.34 17.45
N LEU A 183 8.94 -8.57 16.59
CA LEU A 183 9.02 -8.90 15.16
C LEU A 183 9.82 -10.19 14.94
N ARG A 184 10.95 -10.34 15.66
CA ARG A 184 11.73 -11.58 15.64
C ARG A 184 10.92 -12.77 16.15
N GLU A 185 10.13 -12.59 17.21
CA GLU A 185 9.24 -13.62 17.75
C GLU A 185 8.20 -14.07 16.71
N LEU A 186 7.51 -13.12 16.04
CA LEU A 186 6.55 -13.44 14.98
C LEU A 186 7.18 -14.32 13.89
N ILE A 187 8.34 -13.89 13.39
CA ILE A 187 9.04 -14.60 12.31
C ILE A 187 9.52 -15.97 12.82
N PHE A 188 10.13 -16.02 14.00
CA PHE A 188 10.64 -17.26 14.59
C PHE A 188 9.53 -18.28 14.82
N LYS A 189 8.39 -17.89 15.41
CA LYS A 189 7.21 -18.76 15.60
C LYS A 189 6.63 -19.23 14.27
N THR A 190 6.59 -18.36 13.26
CA THR A 190 6.19 -18.72 11.89
C THR A 190 7.04 -19.87 11.32
N ILE A 191 8.34 -19.88 11.60
CA ILE A 191 9.27 -20.86 11.03
C ILE A 191 9.35 -22.14 11.86
N THR A 192 9.29 -22.03 13.18
CA THR A 192 9.74 -23.11 14.09
C THR A 192 8.62 -23.81 14.84
N THR A 193 7.45 -23.19 15.00
CA THR A 193 6.35 -23.82 15.74
C THR A 193 5.84 -25.03 14.95
N PRO A 194 5.72 -26.23 15.57
CA PRO A 194 5.12 -27.41 14.94
C PRO A 194 3.69 -27.16 14.49
N GLN A 195 3.20 -27.88 13.47
CA GLN A 195 1.90 -27.58 12.85
C GLN A 195 0.74 -27.78 13.82
N GLU A 196 0.80 -28.81 14.67
CA GLU A 196 -0.19 -29.13 15.70
C GLU A 196 -0.31 -28.05 16.80
N GLU A 197 0.72 -27.23 17.00
CA GLU A 197 0.72 -26.13 17.96
C GLU A 197 0.50 -24.76 17.30
N PHE A 198 0.62 -24.70 15.97
CA PHE A 198 0.70 -23.45 15.23
C PHE A 198 -0.52 -22.56 15.45
N GLU A 199 -1.72 -23.11 15.32
CA GLU A 199 -2.99 -22.39 15.51
C GLU A 199 -3.03 -21.65 16.85
N LYS A 200 -2.66 -22.33 17.93
CA LYS A 200 -2.69 -21.79 19.29
C LYS A 200 -1.61 -20.73 19.53
N GLU A 201 -0.42 -20.93 18.97
CA GLU A 201 0.71 -20.02 19.19
C GLU A 201 0.61 -18.76 18.33
N ILE A 202 0.20 -18.88 17.06
CA ILE A 202 0.09 -17.75 16.15
C ILE A 202 -1.05 -16.80 16.54
N ASP A 203 -2.17 -17.33 17.06
CA ASP A 203 -3.29 -16.50 17.51
C ASP A 203 -2.88 -15.54 18.64
N LYS A 204 -1.86 -15.86 19.45
CA LYS A 204 -1.38 -14.98 20.52
C LYS A 204 -0.62 -13.76 20.00
N ILE A 205 -0.08 -13.81 18.79
CA ILE A 205 0.86 -12.82 18.27
C ILE A 205 0.41 -12.17 16.96
N LEU A 206 -0.63 -12.67 16.31
CA LEU A 206 -1.16 -12.15 15.05
C LEU A 206 -2.68 -12.01 15.13
N GLU A 207 -3.20 -10.87 14.67
CA GLU A 207 -4.62 -10.71 14.42
C GLU A 207 -5.00 -11.45 13.15
N ILE A 208 -5.36 -12.72 13.30
CA ILE A 208 -5.66 -13.65 12.19
C ILE A 208 -6.71 -13.06 11.24
N ASP A 209 -7.77 -12.50 11.79
CA ASP A 209 -8.87 -11.94 11.04
C ASP A 209 -8.45 -10.71 10.21
N ASN A 210 -7.49 -9.91 10.69
CA ASN A 210 -6.89 -8.82 9.92
C ASN A 210 -6.01 -9.36 8.80
N TYR A 211 -5.17 -10.37 9.09
CA TYR A 211 -4.29 -10.99 8.12
C TYR A 211 -5.05 -11.66 6.98
N LEU A 212 -6.12 -12.39 7.28
CA LEU A 212 -6.94 -13.08 6.27
C LEU A 212 -7.70 -12.09 5.37
N ARG A 213 -8.18 -10.96 5.91
CA ARG A 213 -8.75 -9.88 5.09
C ARG A 213 -7.69 -9.24 4.19
N TRP A 214 -6.48 -9.01 4.71
CA TRP A 214 -5.38 -8.53 3.90
C TRP A 214 -5.03 -9.50 2.77
N LEU A 215 -4.97 -10.80 3.06
CA LEU A 215 -4.72 -11.85 2.06
C LEU A 215 -5.80 -11.84 0.98
N ALA A 216 -7.08 -11.80 1.37
CA ALA A 216 -8.21 -11.73 0.44
C ALA A 216 -8.12 -10.47 -0.44
N GLY A 217 -7.81 -9.32 0.17
CA GLY A 217 -7.61 -8.07 -0.56
C GLY A 217 -6.46 -8.15 -1.57
N ALA A 218 -5.30 -8.65 -1.15
CA ALA A 218 -4.12 -8.79 -2.02
C ALA A 218 -4.36 -9.75 -3.20
N VAL A 219 -5.09 -10.84 -2.95
CA VAL A 219 -5.52 -11.82 -3.97
C VAL A 219 -6.54 -11.19 -4.93
N CYS A 220 -7.51 -10.41 -4.46
CA CYS A 220 -8.49 -9.73 -5.30
C CYS A 220 -7.83 -8.65 -6.18
N THR A 221 -7.03 -7.76 -5.61
CA THR A 221 -6.36 -6.67 -6.36
C THR A 221 -5.17 -7.16 -7.19
N GLN A 222 -4.70 -8.38 -6.93
CA GLN A 222 -3.54 -9.00 -7.55
C GLN A 222 -2.22 -8.24 -7.36
N ASN A 223 -1.95 -7.76 -6.13
CA ASN A 223 -0.63 -7.18 -5.83
C ASN A 223 0.38 -8.31 -5.59
N TYR A 224 1.08 -8.73 -6.64
CA TYR A 224 2.03 -9.84 -6.55
C TYR A 224 3.19 -9.53 -5.60
N ASP A 225 3.78 -8.33 -5.64
CA ASP A 225 4.88 -7.98 -4.74
C ASP A 225 4.42 -7.81 -3.27
N GLY A 226 3.11 -7.65 -3.05
CA GLY A 226 2.46 -7.43 -1.75
C GLY A 226 2.74 -8.47 -0.67
N PHE A 227 3.13 -9.69 -1.02
CA PHE A 227 3.32 -10.77 -0.03
C PHE A 227 4.70 -10.79 0.63
N ILE A 228 5.68 -10.12 0.02
CA ILE A 228 7.07 -10.06 0.51
C ILE A 228 7.68 -8.64 0.44
N HIS A 229 6.81 -7.66 0.18
CA HIS A 229 7.08 -6.24 0.03
C HIS A 229 5.75 -5.49 0.18
N ASN A 230 5.71 -4.16 0.11
CA ASN A 230 4.45 -3.44 -0.09
C ASN A 230 3.44 -3.63 1.06
N TYR A 231 3.94 -3.76 2.29
CA TYR A 231 3.12 -3.74 3.51
C TYR A 231 3.87 -3.12 4.68
N ALA A 232 3.11 -2.76 5.72
CA ALA A 232 3.61 -2.48 7.04
C ALA A 232 3.05 -3.50 8.05
N LEU A 233 3.80 -3.76 9.11
CA LEU A 233 3.35 -4.50 10.27
C LEU A 233 3.20 -3.52 11.42
N TYR A 234 2.03 -3.52 12.06
CA TYR A 234 1.76 -2.76 13.26
C TYR A 234 1.50 -3.75 14.39
N ARG A 235 2.18 -3.60 15.53
CA ARG A 235 1.85 -4.37 16.73
C ARG A 235 1.07 -3.51 17.70
N ASN A 236 -0.14 -3.95 18.04
CA ASN A 236 -0.96 -3.29 19.05
C ASN A 236 -0.41 -3.60 20.45
N GLU A 237 -0.09 -2.59 21.25
CA GLU A 237 0.45 -2.77 22.60
C GLU A 237 -0.58 -3.26 23.63
N GLU A 238 -1.88 -3.14 23.39
CA GLU A 238 -2.91 -3.65 24.28
C GLU A 238 -3.19 -5.13 23.98
N THR A 239 -3.44 -5.49 22.72
CA THR A 239 -3.72 -6.88 22.33
C THR A 239 -2.46 -7.73 22.21
N LYS A 240 -1.28 -7.09 22.11
CA LYS A 240 0.04 -7.71 21.87
C LYS A 240 0.18 -8.42 20.52
N LYS A 241 -0.80 -8.25 19.62
CA LYS A 241 -0.86 -8.90 18.31
C LYS A 241 -0.43 -7.96 17.18
N PHE A 242 0.15 -8.54 16.14
CA PHE A 242 0.45 -7.87 14.89
C PHE A 242 -0.77 -7.80 13.97
N SER A 243 -0.89 -6.70 13.25
CA SER A 243 -1.75 -6.51 12.08
C SER A 243 -0.88 -6.14 10.89
N ILE A 244 -1.34 -6.50 9.70
CA ILE A 244 -0.72 -6.15 8.43
C ILE A 244 -1.53 -5.02 7.77
N ILE A 245 -0.81 -4.08 7.15
CA ILE A 245 -1.35 -2.87 6.52
C ILE A 245 -0.79 -2.80 5.10
N PRO A 246 -1.61 -2.71 4.04
CA PRO A 246 -1.15 -2.65 2.65
C PRO A 246 -0.42 -1.32 2.38
N TRP A 247 0.56 -1.36 1.48
CA TRP A 247 1.33 -0.19 1.04
C TRP A 247 1.76 -0.32 -0.42
N ASP A 248 1.79 0.76 -1.21
CA ASP A 248 2.23 0.76 -2.63
C ASP A 248 1.46 -0.27 -3.52
N TYR A 249 0.17 -0.02 -3.73
CA TYR A 249 -0.76 -0.88 -4.45
C TYR A 249 -1.13 -0.35 -5.85
N ASP A 250 -0.20 0.29 -6.55
CA ASP A 250 -0.39 0.77 -7.94
C ASP A 250 -0.28 -0.36 -8.99
N ALA A 251 0.55 -1.37 -8.71
CA ALA A 251 0.74 -2.56 -9.54
C ALA A 251 -0.36 -3.62 -9.34
N THR A 252 -1.60 -3.23 -9.62
CA THR A 252 -2.82 -3.98 -9.31
C THR A 252 -3.83 -3.88 -10.46
N TRP A 253 -5.01 -4.49 -10.30
CA TRP A 253 -6.14 -4.33 -11.23
C TRP A 253 -5.75 -4.60 -12.70
N GLY A 254 -5.10 -5.75 -12.92
CA GLY A 254 -4.69 -6.23 -14.24
C GLY A 254 -3.40 -5.62 -14.80
N ARG A 255 -2.64 -4.82 -14.03
CA ARG A 255 -1.32 -4.32 -14.45
C ARG A 255 -0.22 -4.66 -13.45
N ASN A 256 0.99 -4.90 -13.94
CA ASN A 256 2.17 -5.14 -13.11
C ASN A 256 2.95 -3.86 -12.80
N VAL A 257 4.05 -3.99 -12.06
CA VAL A 257 4.95 -2.88 -11.63
C VAL A 257 5.54 -2.03 -12.76
N ASN A 258 5.44 -2.50 -14.01
CA ASN A 258 5.88 -1.76 -15.21
C ASN A 258 4.70 -1.18 -16.01
N GLY A 259 3.47 -1.24 -15.47
CA GLY A 259 2.25 -0.75 -16.13
C GLY A 259 1.78 -1.65 -17.27
N LYS A 260 2.40 -2.82 -17.46
CA LYS A 260 2.01 -3.79 -18.49
C LYS A 260 0.86 -4.65 -18.00
N VAL A 261 0.04 -5.13 -18.94
CA VAL A 261 -1.04 -6.08 -18.66
C VAL A 261 -0.46 -7.31 -17.95
N MET A 262 -1.13 -7.71 -16.88
CA MET A 262 -0.87 -8.91 -16.11
C MET A 262 -2.11 -9.78 -16.16
N ASP A 263 -1.92 -11.06 -16.46
CA ASP A 263 -3.02 -12.00 -16.54
C ASP A 263 -3.79 -12.06 -15.21
N HIS A 264 -5.11 -12.24 -15.26
CA HIS A 264 -5.99 -12.25 -14.09
C HIS A 264 -5.87 -13.54 -13.27
N THR A 265 -5.21 -14.59 -13.78
CA THR A 265 -4.93 -15.84 -13.07
C THR A 265 -3.50 -15.91 -12.53
N PHE A 266 -2.72 -14.82 -12.64
CA PHE A 266 -1.28 -14.83 -12.35
C PHE A 266 -0.98 -15.11 -10.86
N LEU A 267 -1.78 -14.55 -9.95
CA LEU A 267 -1.68 -14.81 -8.52
C LEU A 267 -2.73 -15.85 -8.10
N PRO A 268 -2.34 -16.95 -7.45
CA PRO A 268 -3.31 -17.96 -7.01
C PRO A 268 -4.12 -17.48 -5.80
N ILE A 269 -5.19 -18.20 -5.49
CA ILE A 269 -6.13 -17.91 -4.38
C ILE A 269 -5.44 -17.94 -3.00
N ASP A 270 -4.42 -18.76 -2.81
CA ASP A 270 -3.67 -18.87 -1.56
C ASP A 270 -2.56 -17.82 -1.43
N GLY A 271 -2.32 -16.99 -2.45
CA GLY A 271 -1.23 -16.03 -2.42
C GLY A 271 0.13 -16.72 -2.22
N PHE A 272 1.04 -16.08 -1.49
CA PHE A 272 2.31 -16.71 -1.11
C PHE A 272 2.91 -16.09 0.16
N ASN A 273 4.15 -16.49 0.47
CA ASN A 273 4.94 -16.26 1.70
C ASN A 273 4.77 -17.37 2.74
N THR A 274 5.76 -17.49 3.63
CA THR A 274 5.81 -18.57 4.62
C THR A 274 4.68 -18.48 5.64
N LEU A 275 4.33 -17.28 6.10
CA LEU A 275 3.25 -17.09 7.07
C LEU A 275 1.89 -17.49 6.49
N THR A 276 1.59 -17.07 5.26
CA THR A 276 0.37 -17.44 4.53
C THR A 276 0.23 -18.95 4.43
N ALA A 277 1.28 -19.65 3.99
CA ALA A 277 1.26 -21.11 3.87
C ALA A 277 0.94 -21.78 5.22
N ARG A 278 1.65 -21.38 6.29
CA ARG A 278 1.44 -21.92 7.64
C ARG A 278 0.04 -21.66 8.19
N ILE A 279 -0.52 -20.48 7.94
CA ILE A 279 -1.90 -20.11 8.34
C ILE A 279 -2.92 -20.95 7.56
N LEU A 280 -2.76 -21.09 6.25
CA LEU A 280 -3.71 -21.83 5.42
C LEU A 280 -3.60 -23.35 5.57
N ASP A 281 -2.52 -23.88 6.16
CA ASP A 281 -2.41 -25.27 6.59
C ASP A 281 -3.21 -25.58 7.88
N VAL A 282 -3.72 -24.56 8.58
CA VAL A 282 -4.65 -24.73 9.71
C VAL A 282 -6.07 -24.75 9.17
N ALA A 283 -6.76 -25.88 9.31
CA ALA A 283 -8.10 -26.10 8.75
C ALA A 283 -9.11 -25.01 9.17
N HIS A 284 -9.08 -24.58 10.44
CA HIS A 284 -9.96 -23.53 10.93
C HIS A 284 -9.69 -22.17 10.27
N PHE A 285 -8.43 -21.75 10.16
CA PHE A 285 -8.07 -20.50 9.48
C PHE A 285 -8.33 -20.56 7.99
N ARG A 286 -8.09 -21.69 7.34
CA ARG A 286 -8.42 -21.93 5.94
C ARG A 286 -9.91 -21.79 5.66
N LYS A 287 -10.75 -22.36 6.54
CA LYS A 287 -12.21 -22.18 6.48
C LYS A 287 -12.59 -20.72 6.70
N ARG A 288 -11.97 -20.04 7.67
CA ARG A 288 -12.22 -18.62 7.93
C ARG A 288 -11.85 -17.74 6.73
N TYR A 289 -10.71 -18.01 6.09
CA TYR A 289 -10.28 -17.33 4.85
C TYR A 289 -11.29 -17.53 3.73
N SER A 290 -11.75 -18.77 3.55
CA SER A 290 -12.73 -19.11 2.51
C SER A 290 -14.02 -18.30 2.67
N LEU A 291 -14.54 -18.18 3.90
CA LEU A 291 -15.74 -17.39 4.21
C LEU A 291 -15.53 -15.89 3.99
N ILE A 292 -14.36 -15.36 4.36
CA ILE A 292 -14.02 -13.94 4.13
C ILE A 292 -13.97 -13.67 2.62
N LEU A 293 -13.31 -14.54 1.85
CA LEU A 293 -13.19 -14.35 0.41
C LEU A 293 -14.54 -14.51 -0.30
N GLU A 294 -15.36 -15.48 0.13
CA GLU A 294 -16.73 -15.66 -0.38
C GLU A 294 -17.56 -14.39 -0.22
N ASP A 295 -17.63 -13.85 1.00
CA ASP A 295 -18.33 -12.61 1.32
C ASP A 295 -17.85 -11.43 0.44
N ILE A 296 -16.52 -11.26 0.31
CA ILE A 296 -15.93 -10.22 -0.53
C ILE A 296 -16.33 -10.41 -2.01
N LEU A 297 -16.30 -11.64 -2.54
CA LEU A 297 -16.64 -11.92 -3.94
C LEU A 297 -18.13 -11.74 -4.23
N GLU A 298 -18.99 -11.89 -3.22
CA GLU A 298 -20.44 -11.67 -3.32
C GLU A 298 -20.85 -10.20 -3.15
N THR A 299 -20.02 -9.40 -2.47
CA THR A 299 -20.35 -8.02 -2.10
C THR A 299 -19.39 -7.00 -2.72
N SER A 300 -18.25 -6.75 -2.09
CA SER A 300 -17.37 -5.61 -2.38
C SER A 300 -16.45 -5.80 -3.60
N PHE A 301 -16.19 -7.02 -4.07
CA PHE A 301 -15.36 -7.29 -5.26
C PHE A 301 -16.22 -7.73 -6.46
N THR A 302 -17.17 -6.89 -6.81
CA THR A 302 -18.04 -7.05 -7.98
C THR A 302 -17.92 -5.85 -8.90
N PRO A 303 -18.14 -6.00 -10.22
CA PRO A 303 -18.16 -4.85 -11.14
C PRO A 303 -19.18 -3.80 -10.72
N ASP A 304 -20.41 -4.21 -10.38
CA ASP A 304 -21.49 -3.30 -9.99
C ASP A 304 -21.14 -2.45 -8.78
N HIS A 305 -20.41 -3.01 -7.83
CA HIS A 305 -19.97 -2.30 -6.63
C HIS A 305 -18.81 -1.35 -6.87
N LEU A 306 -17.80 -1.76 -7.65
CA LEU A 306 -16.56 -0.99 -7.84
C LEU A 306 -16.62 0.00 -9.00
N GLU A 307 -17.45 -0.23 -10.02
CA GLU A 307 -17.60 0.63 -11.20
C GLU A 307 -17.97 2.08 -10.85
N PRO A 308 -18.93 2.36 -9.92
CA PRO A 308 -19.22 3.72 -9.50
C PRO A 308 -18.00 4.46 -8.95
N ARG A 309 -17.14 3.78 -8.17
CA ARG A 309 -15.93 4.38 -7.59
C ARG A 309 -14.87 4.66 -8.66
N ILE A 310 -14.72 3.75 -9.62
CA ILE A 310 -13.83 3.92 -10.77
C ILE A 310 -14.28 5.11 -11.62
N ALA A 311 -15.58 5.19 -11.91
CA ALA A 311 -16.16 6.29 -12.68
C ALA A 311 -16.02 7.64 -11.96
N GLU A 312 -16.25 7.69 -10.64
CA GLU A 312 -16.05 8.89 -9.83
C GLU A 312 -14.60 9.39 -9.91
N LEU A 313 -13.62 8.49 -9.72
CA LEU A 313 -12.20 8.85 -9.80
C LEU A 313 -11.81 9.29 -11.22
N HIS A 314 -12.30 8.60 -12.25
CA HIS A 314 -12.05 8.96 -13.65
C HIS A 314 -12.59 10.36 -13.95
N GLN A 315 -13.85 10.62 -13.61
CA GLN A 315 -14.51 11.92 -13.81
C GLN A 315 -13.80 13.05 -13.04
N LEU A 316 -13.32 12.77 -11.82
CA LEU A 316 -12.59 13.72 -11.00
C LEU A 316 -11.22 14.10 -11.59
N LEU A 317 -10.50 13.12 -12.16
CA LEU A 317 -9.14 13.31 -12.64
C LEU A 317 -9.04 13.78 -14.08
N ARG A 318 -9.98 13.36 -14.94
CA ARG A 318 -9.93 13.63 -16.38
C ARG A 318 -9.76 15.11 -16.72
N PRO A 319 -10.46 16.08 -16.09
CA PRO A 319 -10.29 17.51 -16.40
C PRO A 319 -8.91 18.06 -16.02
N CYS A 320 -8.19 17.41 -15.10
CA CYS A 320 -6.87 17.82 -14.66
C CYS A 320 -5.74 17.21 -15.53
N LEU A 321 -6.02 16.20 -16.34
CA LEU A 321 -5.02 15.51 -17.16
C LEU A 321 -4.32 16.45 -18.16
N PRO A 322 -5.00 17.39 -18.85
CA PRO A 322 -4.34 18.35 -19.74
C PRO A 322 -3.37 19.31 -19.04
N LEU A 323 -3.57 19.53 -17.73
CA LEU A 323 -2.68 20.39 -16.91
C LEU A 323 -1.41 19.65 -16.50
N ASP A 324 -1.41 18.33 -16.51
CA ASP A 324 -0.26 17.51 -16.15
C ASP A 324 0.74 17.41 -17.31
N PRO A 325 1.94 18.02 -17.20
CA PRO A 325 2.90 18.06 -18.30
C PRO A 325 3.42 16.67 -18.70
N PHE A 326 3.21 15.64 -17.88
CA PHE A 326 3.63 14.26 -18.12
C PHE A 326 2.48 13.34 -18.57
N LYS A 327 1.22 13.77 -18.45
CA LYS A 327 0.03 12.94 -18.75
C LYS A 327 -0.90 13.55 -19.80
N LYS A 328 -0.71 14.83 -20.17
CA LYS A 328 -1.55 15.53 -21.18
C LYS A 328 -1.72 14.78 -22.52
N ASP A 329 -0.68 14.08 -22.98
CA ASP A 329 -0.71 13.33 -24.25
C ASP A 329 -1.14 11.86 -24.08
N LYS A 330 -1.73 11.51 -22.92
CA LYS A 330 -2.13 10.14 -22.54
C LYS A 330 -3.62 9.99 -22.27
N MET A 331 -4.44 10.96 -22.72
CA MET A 331 -5.89 10.96 -22.49
C MET A 331 -6.58 9.69 -22.98
N GLU A 332 -6.28 9.21 -24.19
CA GLU A 332 -6.90 7.99 -24.74
C GLU A 332 -6.58 6.77 -23.88
N SER A 333 -5.32 6.61 -23.46
CA SER A 333 -4.92 5.52 -22.57
C SER A 333 -5.59 5.62 -21.21
N PHE A 334 -5.77 6.83 -20.66
CA PHE A 334 -6.44 7.06 -19.38
C PHE A 334 -7.94 6.78 -19.47
N ASP A 335 -8.58 7.18 -20.57
CA ASP A 335 -10.02 6.97 -20.84
C ASP A 335 -10.38 5.50 -21.05
N ALA A 336 -9.42 4.65 -21.46
CA ALA A 336 -9.61 3.21 -21.59
C ALA A 336 -9.48 2.42 -20.27
N GLU A 337 -8.90 3.02 -19.22
CA GLU A 337 -8.62 2.28 -17.97
C GLU A 337 -9.86 1.88 -17.17
N PRO A 338 -10.96 2.66 -17.10
CA PRO A 338 -12.18 2.22 -16.43
C PRO A 338 -12.71 0.87 -16.93
N ASP A 339 -12.85 0.72 -18.26
CA ASP A 339 -13.33 -0.51 -18.89
C ASP A 339 -12.33 -1.67 -18.69
N PHE A 340 -11.03 -1.37 -18.74
CA PHE A 340 -9.98 -2.36 -18.46
C PHE A 340 -10.06 -2.88 -17.02
N ILE A 341 -10.19 -2.00 -16.04
CA ILE A 341 -10.28 -2.36 -14.62
C ILE A 341 -11.58 -3.15 -14.37
N ARG A 342 -12.71 -2.72 -14.93
CA ARG A 342 -14.00 -3.43 -14.84
C ARG A 342 -13.89 -4.85 -15.39
N SER A 343 -13.29 -5.00 -16.57
CA SER A 343 -13.06 -6.31 -17.20
C SER A 343 -12.15 -7.20 -16.35
N PHE A 344 -11.10 -6.63 -15.75
CA PHE A 344 -10.25 -7.34 -14.82
C PHE A 344 -11.03 -7.84 -13.59
N ILE A 345 -11.86 -6.98 -12.97
CA ILE A 345 -12.65 -7.34 -11.78
C ILE A 345 -13.55 -8.53 -12.09
N GLN A 346 -14.27 -8.51 -13.22
CA GLN A 346 -15.14 -9.61 -13.64
C GLN A 346 -14.34 -10.91 -13.79
N ASN A 347 -13.28 -10.90 -14.62
CA ASN A 347 -12.49 -12.10 -14.91
C ASN A 347 -11.80 -12.65 -13.64
N ARG A 348 -11.29 -11.75 -12.78
CA ARG A 348 -10.64 -12.13 -11.53
C ARG A 348 -11.65 -12.71 -10.54
N SER A 349 -12.84 -12.13 -10.44
CA SER A 349 -13.92 -12.64 -9.58
C SER A 349 -14.35 -14.04 -10.02
N ASP A 350 -14.56 -14.25 -11.33
CA ASP A 350 -14.91 -15.56 -11.89
C ASP A 350 -13.83 -16.62 -11.62
N TYR A 351 -12.56 -16.27 -11.84
CA TYR A 351 -11.43 -17.15 -11.52
C TYR A 351 -11.40 -17.52 -10.02
N LEU A 352 -11.52 -16.52 -9.13
CA LEU A 352 -11.45 -16.76 -7.69
C LEU A 352 -12.64 -17.59 -7.19
N ARG A 353 -13.86 -17.38 -7.72
CA ARG A 353 -15.03 -18.22 -7.42
C ARG A 353 -14.80 -19.68 -7.82
N GLN A 354 -14.21 -19.92 -8.99
CA GLN A 354 -13.86 -21.28 -9.44
C GLN A 354 -12.80 -21.92 -8.53
N CYS A 355 -11.76 -21.17 -8.16
CA CYS A 355 -10.74 -21.64 -7.23
C CYS A 355 -11.31 -21.90 -5.83
N LEU A 356 -12.26 -21.11 -5.36
CA LEU A 356 -12.82 -21.24 -4.01
C LEU A 356 -13.55 -22.57 -3.82
N VAL A 357 -14.25 -23.07 -4.85
CA VAL A 357 -14.93 -24.38 -4.81
C VAL A 357 -13.93 -25.51 -4.53
N SER A 358 -12.79 -25.53 -5.24
CA SER A 358 -11.75 -26.54 -5.02
C SER A 358 -10.99 -26.29 -3.70
N PHE A 359 -10.81 -25.03 -3.33
CA PHE A 359 -10.13 -24.62 -2.10
C PHE A 359 -10.86 -25.11 -0.84
N GLN A 360 -12.20 -25.04 -0.83
CA GLN A 360 -13.06 -25.54 0.24
C GLN A 360 -13.16 -27.07 0.28
N SER A 361 -13.03 -27.73 -0.87
CA SER A 361 -13.13 -29.21 -0.98
C SER A 361 -11.90 -29.96 -0.48
N ASN A 362 -10.76 -29.28 -0.37
CA ASN A 362 -9.48 -29.84 0.07
C ASN A 362 -9.21 -29.67 1.59
N VAL A 363 -10.27 -29.48 2.40
CA VAL A 363 -10.19 -29.25 3.85
C VAL A 363 -10.58 -30.49 4.64
#